data_AF-A0A1V5GQ72-F1
#
_entry.id   AF-A0A1V5GQ72-F1
#
_cell.length_a   1.000
_cell.length_b   1.000
_cell.length_c   1.000
_cell.angle_alpha   90.00
_cell.angle_beta   90.00
_cell.angle_gamma   90.00
#
_symmetry.space_group_name_H-M   'P 1'
#
loop_
_entity.id
_entity.type
_entity.pdbx_description
1 polymer ?
#
loop_
_entity_poly.entity_id
_entity_poly.type
_entity_poly.pdbx_seq_one_letter_code
_entity_poly.pdbx_strand_id
1 'polypeptide(L)'
;MSGTAPPIVYKTTPQWEKVRGIIDECFMSKAGVYHYLSTAKHQYKVYLSSDEVKLKKYFYVLRPILACKWILEKGTPPPMLFTELMDAEMEDFIRPEVEKLLEMKMQTPEIGKGRRIEKLHEYIEQQLEDITHRADAMDGEKETEWQKLDEVFYDILGI
;
A
#
# COMPACT_ATOMS: atom_id res chain seq x y z
N MET A 1 30.96 16.80 -1.16
CA MET A 1 30.43 16.73 0.21
C MET A 1 28.95 16.34 0.09
N SER A 2 28.62 15.06 0.29
CA SER A 2 27.23 14.58 0.19
C SER A 2 26.63 14.63 1.60
N GLY A 3 25.74 15.58 1.84
CA GLY A 3 24.99 15.67 3.08
C GLY A 3 23.84 14.68 3.06
N THR A 4 24.06 13.47 3.56
CA THR A 4 22.96 12.54 3.86
C THR A 4 22.23 13.08 5.08
N ALA A 5 20.94 13.40 4.90
CA ALA A 5 20.09 13.72 6.04
C ALA A 5 20.15 12.58 7.07
N PRO A 6 20.16 12.87 8.37
CA PRO A 6 20.15 11.84 9.41
C PRO A 6 18.91 10.95 9.24
N PRO A 7 19.02 9.64 9.53
CA PRO A 7 17.89 8.72 9.38
C PRO A 7 16.73 9.16 10.27
N ILE A 8 15.51 9.16 9.72
CA ILE A 8 14.29 9.38 10.50
C ILE A 8 14.08 8.13 11.36
N VAL A 9 14.30 8.26 12.67
CA VAL A 9 14.08 7.17 13.64
C VAL A 9 12.68 7.34 14.24
N TYR A 10 11.77 6.43 13.90
CA TYR A 10 10.45 6.36 14.51
C TYR A 10 10.57 5.73 15.90
N LYS A 11 9.91 6.33 16.90
CA LYS A 11 9.80 5.79 18.26
C LYS A 11 8.34 5.55 18.59
N THR A 12 8.06 4.48 19.35
CA THR A 12 6.74 4.22 19.91
C THR A 12 6.66 4.78 21.33
N THR A 13 5.44 4.89 21.87
CA THR A 13 5.18 5.25 23.26
C THR A 13 4.24 4.22 23.89
N PRO A 14 4.18 4.09 25.23
CA PRO A 14 3.22 3.20 25.88
C PRO A 14 1.76 3.51 25.50
N GLN A 15 1.43 4.78 25.25
CA GLN A 15 0.11 5.21 24.77
C GLN A 15 -0.19 4.67 23.37
N TRP A 16 0.82 4.62 22.49
CA TRP A 16 0.68 4.07 21.14
C TRP A 16 0.33 2.57 21.16
N GLU A 17 0.84 1.80 22.12
CA GLU A 17 0.50 0.39 22.25
C GLU A 17 -0.99 0.17 22.57
N LYS A 18 -1.62 1.10 23.31
CA LYS A 18 -3.07 1.07 23.57
C LYS A 18 -3.88 1.30 22.29
N VAL A 19 -3.48 2.29 21.49
CA VAL A 19 -4.11 2.57 20.18
C VAL A 19 -3.91 1.40 19.22
N ARG A 20 -2.70 0.84 19.16
CA ARG A 20 -2.37 -0.31 18.32
C ARG A 20 -3.25 -1.52 18.63
N GLY A 21 -3.60 -1.74 19.90
CA GLY A 21 -4.44 -2.86 20.32
C GLY A 21 -5.86 -2.86 19.77
N ILE A 22 -6.39 -1.70 19.36
CA ILE A 22 -7.78 -1.55 18.89
C ILE A 22 -7.90 -1.14 17.42
N ILE A 23 -6.78 -0.87 16.74
CA ILE A 23 -6.78 -0.27 15.40
C ILE A 23 -7.44 -1.19 14.36
N ASP A 24 -7.26 -2.50 14.50
CA ASP A 24 -7.83 -3.50 13.59
C ASP A 24 -9.35 -3.58 13.72
N GLU A 25 -9.89 -3.39 14.94
CA GLU A 25 -11.34 -3.36 15.20
C GLU A 25 -12.00 -2.10 14.62
N CYS A 26 -11.24 -1.02 14.51
CA CYS A 26 -11.72 0.27 14.01
C CYS A 26 -11.49 0.45 12.51
N PHE A 27 -10.86 -0.52 11.85
CA PHE A 27 -10.45 -0.37 10.46
C PHE A 27 -11.61 -0.64 9.49
N MET A 28 -11.96 0.39 8.73
CA MET A 28 -12.97 0.33 7.68
C MET A 28 -12.37 -0.27 6.40
N SER A 29 -12.52 -1.58 6.24
CA SER A 29 -11.86 -2.35 5.18
C SER A 29 -12.31 -1.91 3.79
N LYS A 30 -13.61 -1.73 3.55
CA LYS A 30 -14.13 -1.40 2.20
C LYS A 30 -13.67 -0.01 1.75
N ALA A 31 -13.73 0.97 2.65
CA ALA A 31 -13.23 2.33 2.45
C ALA A 31 -11.71 2.32 2.21
N GLY A 32 -10.97 1.50 2.97
CA GLY A 32 -9.54 1.27 2.77
C GLY A 32 -9.22 0.76 1.37
N VAL A 33 -9.92 -0.28 0.91
CA VAL A 33 -9.75 -0.83 -0.45
C VAL A 33 -10.04 0.22 -1.51
N TYR A 34 -11.16 0.95 -1.43
CA TYR A 34 -11.47 1.99 -2.42
C TYR A 34 -10.47 3.14 -2.42
N HIS A 35 -9.94 3.54 -1.26
CA HIS A 35 -8.91 4.57 -1.16
C HIS A 35 -7.64 4.16 -1.93
N TYR A 36 -7.13 2.96 -1.66
CA TYR A 36 -5.94 2.46 -2.34
C TYR A 36 -6.21 2.15 -3.83
N LEU A 37 -7.37 1.58 -4.18
CA LEU A 37 -7.74 1.31 -5.57
C LEU A 37 -7.82 2.59 -6.40
N SER A 38 -8.46 3.64 -5.87
CA SER A 38 -8.51 4.95 -6.52
C SER A 38 -7.11 5.54 -6.72
N THR A 39 -6.27 5.41 -5.69
CA THR A 39 -4.86 5.83 -5.76
C THR A 39 -4.10 5.07 -6.86
N ALA A 40 -4.25 3.74 -6.93
CA ALA A 40 -3.61 2.90 -7.93
C ALA A 40 -4.06 3.29 -9.36
N LYS A 41 -5.37 3.42 -9.59
CA LYS A 41 -5.94 3.84 -10.88
C LYS A 41 -5.43 5.22 -11.31
N HIS A 42 -5.37 6.16 -10.38
CA HIS A 42 -4.84 7.50 -10.65
C HIS A 42 -3.35 7.45 -11.03
N GLN A 43 -2.52 6.76 -10.24
CA GLN A 43 -1.08 6.64 -10.49
C GLN A 43 -0.79 5.93 -11.82
N TYR A 44 -1.56 4.88 -12.13
CA TYR A 44 -1.47 4.16 -13.41
C TYR A 44 -1.73 5.12 -14.57
N LYS A 45 -2.89 5.79 -14.55
CA LYS A 45 -3.29 6.72 -15.61
C LYS A 45 -2.29 7.87 -15.80
N VAL A 46 -1.77 8.43 -14.71
CA VAL A 46 -0.88 9.60 -14.76
C VAL A 46 0.53 9.23 -15.23
N TYR A 47 1.04 8.07 -14.83
CA TYR A 47 2.48 7.78 -14.98
C TYR A 47 2.83 6.61 -15.90
N LEU A 48 1.89 5.71 -16.19
CA LEU A 48 2.15 4.48 -16.94
C LEU A 48 1.40 4.38 -18.28
N SER A 49 0.74 5.45 -18.75
CA SER A 49 -0.07 5.44 -19.99
C SER A 49 0.71 5.60 -21.31
N SER A 50 2.04 5.68 -21.29
CA SER A 50 2.89 5.90 -22.48
C SER A 50 3.84 4.73 -22.73
N ASP A 51 4.36 4.61 -23.96
CA ASP A 51 5.34 3.57 -24.31
C ASP A 51 6.68 3.74 -23.56
N GLU A 52 7.01 4.97 -23.18
CA GLU A 52 8.15 5.30 -22.34
C GLU A 52 7.66 5.83 -21.00
N VAL A 53 8.05 5.19 -19.90
CA VAL A 53 7.57 5.49 -18.55
C VAL A 53 8.73 5.69 -17.58
N LYS A 54 8.50 6.44 -16.50
CA LYS A 54 9.45 6.51 -15.39
C LYS A 54 9.38 5.19 -14.61
N LEU A 55 10.42 4.37 -14.67
CA LEU A 55 10.39 3.03 -14.08
C LEU A 55 10.10 3.04 -12.57
N LYS A 56 10.57 4.07 -11.84
CA LYS A 56 10.24 4.22 -10.41
C LYS A 56 8.74 4.38 -10.13
N LYS A 57 7.92 4.76 -11.13
CA LYS A 57 6.47 4.94 -10.99
C LYS A 57 5.70 3.63 -10.91
N TYR A 58 6.28 2.49 -11.31
CA TYR A 58 5.68 1.19 -11.02
C TYR A 58 5.46 0.99 -9.51
N PHE A 59 6.39 1.41 -8.65
CA PHE A 59 6.22 1.31 -7.19
C PHE A 59 5.05 2.15 -6.66
N TYR A 60 4.68 3.23 -7.34
CA TYR A 60 3.56 4.08 -6.95
C TYR A 60 2.21 3.44 -7.28
N VAL A 61 2.19 2.47 -8.20
CA VAL A 61 1.00 1.72 -8.61
C VAL A 61 0.94 0.36 -7.91
N LEU A 62 2.06 -0.36 -7.85
CA LEU A 62 2.14 -1.67 -7.20
C LEU A 62 1.88 -1.58 -5.69
N ARG A 63 2.39 -0.54 -5.01
CA ARG A 63 2.17 -0.37 -3.56
C ARG A 63 0.68 -0.31 -3.20
N PRO A 64 -0.15 0.57 -3.79
CA PRO A 64 -1.58 0.57 -3.48
C PRO A 64 -2.30 -0.70 -3.94
N ILE A 65 -1.86 -1.37 -5.02
CA ILE A 65 -2.41 -2.68 -5.42
C ILE A 65 -2.19 -3.72 -4.32
N LEU A 66 -0.96 -3.87 -3.84
CA LEU A 66 -0.65 -4.83 -2.77
C LEU A 66 -1.35 -4.46 -1.46
N ALA A 67 -1.51 -3.16 -1.18
CA ALA A 67 -2.28 -2.69 -0.04
C ALA A 67 -3.76 -3.09 -0.14
N CYS A 68 -4.38 -2.99 -1.32
CA CYS A 68 -5.73 -3.50 -1.53
C CYS A 68 -5.81 -5.00 -1.27
N LYS A 69 -4.88 -5.79 -1.80
CA LYS A 69 -4.83 -7.25 -1.60
C LYS A 69 -4.73 -7.60 -0.12
N TRP A 70 -3.80 -6.97 0.60
CA TRP A 70 -3.67 -7.12 2.05
C TRP A 70 -5.00 -6.89 2.77
N ILE A 71 -5.69 -5.78 2.47
CA ILE A 71 -6.96 -5.45 3.14
C ILE A 71 -8.03 -6.47 2.77
N LEU A 72 -8.10 -6.89 1.51
CA LEU A 72 -9.07 -7.88 1.05
C LEU A 72 -8.85 -9.26 1.70
N GLU A 73 -7.61 -9.66 1.96
CA GLU A 73 -7.28 -10.95 2.59
C GLU A 73 -7.35 -10.90 4.12
N LYS A 74 -6.93 -9.80 4.74
CA LYS A 74 -6.69 -9.74 6.20
C LYS A 74 -7.68 -8.83 6.93
N GLY A 75 -8.33 -7.91 6.25
CA GLY A 75 -9.27 -6.95 6.86
C GLY A 75 -8.61 -5.97 7.82
N THR A 76 -7.30 -5.79 7.75
CA THR A 76 -6.51 -4.91 8.64
C THR A 76 -5.72 -3.86 7.85
N PRO A 77 -5.23 -2.79 8.51
CA PRO A 77 -4.39 -1.81 7.86
C PRO A 77 -3.12 -2.45 7.25
N PRO A 78 -2.76 -2.10 6.00
CA PRO A 78 -1.59 -2.66 5.34
C PRO A 78 -0.28 -2.11 5.93
N PRO A 79 0.81 -2.89 5.94
CA PRO A 79 2.12 -2.45 6.42
C PRO A 79 2.70 -1.32 5.56
N MET A 80 3.55 -0.51 6.19
CA MET A 80 4.22 0.61 5.52
C MET A 80 5.38 0.14 4.63
N LEU A 81 6.01 -0.99 4.93
CA LEU A 81 7.15 -1.49 4.15
C LEU A 81 6.67 -2.16 2.86
N PHE A 82 7.26 -1.76 1.74
CA PHE A 82 6.91 -2.35 0.44
C PHE A 82 7.33 -3.82 0.35
N THR A 83 8.45 -4.17 0.98
CA THR A 83 8.94 -5.56 1.03
C THR A 83 7.95 -6.46 1.78
N GLU A 84 7.39 -6.00 2.91
CA GLU A 84 6.37 -6.75 3.64
C GLU A 84 5.10 -6.97 2.81
N LEU A 85 4.67 -5.95 2.07
CA LEU A 85 3.55 -6.10 1.11
C LEU A 85 3.87 -7.07 -0.02
N MET A 86 5.10 -7.02 -0.55
CA MET A 86 5.55 -7.89 -1.63
C MET A 86 5.60 -9.35 -1.16
N ASP A 87 6.17 -9.60 0.01
CA ASP A 87 6.33 -10.94 0.57
C ASP A 87 4.98 -11.57 0.92
N ALA A 88 4.03 -10.77 1.39
CA ALA A 88 2.70 -11.26 1.74
C ALA A 88 1.78 -11.46 0.53
N GLU A 89 1.77 -10.51 -0.42
CA GLU A 89 0.66 -10.40 -1.39
C GLU A 89 1.10 -10.52 -2.87
N MET A 90 2.40 -10.54 -3.19
CA MET A 90 2.86 -10.60 -4.59
C MET A 90 3.02 -12.03 -5.10
N GLU A 91 2.45 -12.30 -6.28
CA GLU A 91 2.53 -13.58 -6.96
C GLU A 91 3.95 -13.89 -7.48
N ASP A 92 4.36 -15.14 -7.36
CA ASP A 92 5.70 -15.61 -7.73
C ASP A 92 6.05 -15.37 -9.20
N PHE A 93 5.07 -15.39 -10.10
CA PHE A 93 5.33 -15.21 -11.53
C PHE A 93 5.71 -13.76 -11.90
N ILE A 94 5.27 -12.77 -11.11
CA ILE A 94 5.54 -11.35 -11.37
C ILE A 94 6.67 -10.80 -10.50
N ARG A 95 6.89 -11.41 -9.32
CA ARG A 95 7.95 -11.05 -8.36
C ARG A 95 9.31 -10.79 -9.01
N PRO A 96 9.84 -11.62 -9.93
CA PRO A 96 11.14 -11.37 -10.57
C PRO A 96 11.21 -10.05 -11.36
N GLU A 97 10.10 -9.57 -11.93
CA GLU A 97 10.09 -8.28 -12.64
C GLU A 97 10.16 -7.09 -11.68
N VAL A 98 9.52 -7.22 -10.51
CA VAL A 98 9.55 -6.18 -9.48
C VAL A 98 10.89 -6.15 -8.75
N GLU A 99 11.50 -7.32 -8.51
CA GLU A 99 12.86 -7.43 -7.95
C GLU A 99 13.90 -6.77 -8.85
N LYS A 100 13.86 -7.01 -10.17
CA LYS A 100 14.72 -6.29 -11.13
C LYS A 100 14.57 -4.78 -11.03
N LEU A 101 13.34 -4.27 -10.88
CA LEU A 101 13.10 -2.84 -10.68
C LEU A 101 13.69 -2.33 -9.36
N LEU A 102 13.62 -3.12 -8.29
CA LEU A 102 14.20 -2.78 -6.99
C LEU A 102 15.73 -2.72 -7.08
N GLU A 103 16.36 -3.69 -7.74
CA GLU A 103 17.80 -3.71 -7.98
C GLU A 103 18.24 -2.48 -8.76
N MET A 104 17.54 -2.13 -9.84
CA MET A 104 17.81 -0.90 -10.61
C MET A 104 17.68 0.36 -9.73
N LYS A 105 16.70 0.41 -8.84
CA LYS A 105 16.49 1.53 -7.88
C LYS A 105 17.65 1.69 -6.92
N MET A 106 18.21 0.59 -6.46
CA MET A 106 19.33 0.59 -5.51
C MET A 106 20.61 1.09 -6.17
N GLN A 107 20.82 0.75 -7.45
CA GLN A 107 21.98 1.22 -8.21
C GLN A 107 21.84 2.69 -8.63
N THR A 108 20.63 3.16 -8.95
CA THR A 108 20.35 4.56 -9.26
C THR A 108 19.07 5.02 -8.55
N PRO A 109 19.14 5.95 -7.58
CA PRO A 109 17.97 6.41 -6.82
C PRO A 109 16.84 6.95 -7.70
N GLU A 110 17.23 7.53 -8.84
CA GLU A 110 16.35 7.90 -9.93
C GLU A 110 16.50 6.87 -11.05
N ILE A 111 15.81 5.73 -10.94
CA ILE A 111 15.61 4.89 -12.13
C ILE A 111 14.97 5.79 -13.18
N GLY A 112 15.67 5.95 -14.30
CA GLY A 112 15.28 6.86 -15.35
C GLY A 112 13.99 6.48 -16.06
N LYS A 113 13.82 7.05 -17.24
CA LYS A 113 12.80 6.57 -18.16
C LYS A 113 13.27 5.29 -18.84
N GLY A 114 12.32 4.42 -19.13
CA GLY A 114 12.54 3.20 -19.89
C GLY A 114 11.30 2.84 -20.68
N ARG A 115 11.42 1.87 -21.57
CA ARG A 115 10.25 1.27 -22.21
C ARG A 115 9.34 0.67 -21.13
N ARG A 116 8.02 0.76 -21.36
CA ARG A 116 7.04 0.06 -20.53
C ARG A 116 7.37 -1.45 -20.51
N ILE A 117 7.07 -2.09 -19.39
CA ILE A 117 7.36 -3.50 -19.16
C ILE A 117 6.02 -4.21 -19.30
N GLU A 118 5.74 -4.77 -20.48
CA GLU A 118 4.42 -5.32 -20.84
C GLU A 118 3.87 -6.25 -19.76
N LYS A 119 4.70 -7.15 -19.24
CA LYS A 119 4.32 -8.11 -18.20
C LYS A 119 3.82 -7.44 -16.91
N LEU A 120 4.39 -6.28 -16.53
CA LEU A 120 3.92 -5.51 -15.37
C LEU A 120 2.66 -4.72 -15.69
N HIS A 121 2.50 -4.22 -16.91
CA HIS A 121 1.28 -3.57 -17.36
C HIS A 121 0.09 -4.52 -17.36
N GLU A 122 0.22 -5.68 -18.00
CA GLU A 122 -0.80 -6.73 -18.02
C GLU A 122 -1.20 -7.15 -16.60
N TYR A 123 -0.21 -7.38 -15.74
CA TYR A 123 -0.45 -7.68 -14.33
C TYR A 123 -1.22 -6.55 -13.62
N ILE A 124 -0.79 -5.28 -13.78
CA ILE A 124 -1.44 -4.14 -13.14
C ILE A 124 -2.89 -4.02 -13.60
N GLU A 125 -3.16 -4.10 -14.90
CA GLU A 125 -4.50 -3.97 -15.46
C GLU A 125 -5.42 -5.08 -14.92
N GLN A 126 -4.94 -6.32 -14.92
CA GLN A 126 -5.67 -7.47 -14.37
C GLN A 126 -5.98 -7.28 -12.88
N GLN A 127 -5.01 -6.84 -12.07
CA GLN A 127 -5.22 -6.63 -10.64
C GLN A 127 -6.19 -5.47 -10.39
N LEU A 128 -6.11 -4.38 -11.16
CA LEU A 128 -7.05 -3.27 -11.02
C LEU A 128 -8.50 -3.70 -11.31
N GLU A 129 -8.70 -4.57 -12.29
CA GLU A 129 -10.01 -5.16 -12.60
C GLU A 129 -10.48 -6.10 -11.50
N ASP A 130 -9.66 -7.08 -11.10
CA ASP A 130 -9.99 -8.05 -10.05
C ASP A 130 -10.32 -7.36 -8.72
N ILE A 131 -9.48 -6.42 -8.26
CA ILE A 131 -9.70 -5.68 -7.03
C ILE A 131 -10.98 -4.85 -7.11
N THR A 132 -11.32 -4.29 -8.29
CA THR A 132 -12.59 -3.57 -8.46
C THR A 132 -13.77 -4.50 -8.22
N HIS A 133 -13.78 -5.67 -8.87
CA HIS A 133 -14.85 -6.66 -8.71
C HIS A 133 -14.97 -7.13 -7.26
N ARG A 134 -13.83 -7.43 -6.61
CA ARG A 134 -13.80 -7.84 -5.20
C ARG A 134 -14.30 -6.74 -4.27
N ALA A 135 -13.90 -5.48 -4.48
CA ALA A 135 -14.34 -4.35 -3.67
C ALA A 135 -15.85 -4.09 -3.78
N ASP A 136 -16.40 -4.19 -4.99
CA ASP A 136 -17.82 -4.02 -5.25
C ASP A 136 -18.66 -5.14 -4.60
N ALA A 137 -18.10 -6.36 -4.52
CA ALA A 137 -18.71 -7.51 -3.85
C ALA A 137 -18.58 -7.51 -2.32
N MET A 138 -17.79 -6.60 -1.72
CA MET A 138 -17.70 -6.50 -0.26
C MET A 138 -19.04 -6.07 0.32
N ASP A 139 -19.42 -6.66 1.45
CA ASP A 139 -20.53 -6.17 2.26
C ASP A 139 -20.27 -4.73 2.75
N GLY A 140 -21.32 -4.06 3.23
CA GLY A 140 -21.19 -2.74 3.85
C GLY A 140 -20.17 -2.75 4.99
N GLU A 141 -19.70 -1.56 5.38
CA GLU A 141 -18.77 -1.45 6.51
C GLU A 141 -19.40 -2.01 7.78
N LYS A 142 -18.58 -2.66 8.60
CA LYS A 142 -18.98 -2.98 9.96
C LYS A 142 -19.22 -1.67 10.71
N GLU A 143 -20.25 -1.65 11.54
CA GLU A 143 -20.46 -0.54 12.45
C GLU A 143 -19.23 -0.42 13.36
N THR A 144 -18.47 0.66 13.20
CA THR A 144 -17.30 0.92 14.01
C THR A 144 -17.74 1.21 15.44
N GLU A 145 -17.23 0.46 16.42
CA GLU A 145 -17.47 0.71 17.85
C GLU A 145 -16.65 1.93 18.30
N TRP A 146 -17.10 3.13 17.93
CA TRP A 146 -16.47 4.40 18.28
C TRP A 146 -16.25 4.58 19.78
N GLN A 147 -17.07 3.94 20.61
CA GLN A 147 -16.92 3.93 22.06
C GLN A 147 -15.53 3.44 22.52
N LYS A 148 -14.96 2.41 21.88
CA LYS A 148 -13.61 1.91 22.23
C LYS A 148 -12.51 2.92 21.89
N LEU A 149 -12.68 3.67 20.79
CA LEU A 149 -11.77 4.76 20.44
C LEU A 149 -11.84 5.89 21.46
N ASP A 150 -13.05 6.27 21.87
CA ASP A 150 -13.27 7.29 22.88
C ASP A 150 -12.67 6.87 24.24
N GLU A 151 -12.87 5.63 24.66
CA GLU A 151 -12.28 5.08 25.89
C GLU A 151 -10.75 5.15 25.88
N VAL A 152 -10.10 4.71 24.80
CA VAL A 152 -8.64 4.79 24.66
C VAL A 152 -8.18 6.25 24.62
N PHE A 153 -8.94 7.14 23.96
CA PHE A 153 -8.62 8.55 23.91
C PHE A 153 -8.68 9.21 25.30
N TYR A 154 -9.74 8.95 26.07
CA TYR A 154 -9.90 9.48 27.43
C TYR A 154 -8.85 8.93 28.39
N ASP A 155 -8.54 7.63 28.33
CA ASP A 155 -7.47 7.02 29.12
C ASP A 155 -6.07 7.60 28.79
N ILE A 156 -5.80 7.94 27.52
CA ILE A 156 -4.56 8.64 27.14
C ILE A 156 -4.51 10.07 27.71
N LEU A 157 -5.66 10.76 27.77
CA LEU A 157 -5.77 12.09 28.34
C LEU A 157 -5.83 12.11 29.87
N GLY A 158 -6.10 10.97 30.50
CA GLY A 158 -6.23 10.82 31.95
C GLY A 158 -7.51 11.45 32.52
N ILE A 159 -8.60 11.45 31.74
CA ILE A 159 -9.92 11.99 32.14
C ILE A 159 -10.99 10.91 32.20
#